data_AF-A0A5E7RZ32-F1
#
_entry.id   AF-A0A5E7RZ32-F1
#
_cell.length_a   1.000
_cell.length_b   1.000
_cell.length_c   1.000
_cell.angle_alpha   90.00
_cell.angle_beta   90.00
_cell.angle_gamma   90.00
#
_symmetry.space_group_name_H-M   'P 1'
#
loop_
_entity.id
_entity.type
_entity.pdbx_description
1 polymer ?
#
loop_
_entity_poly.entity_id
_entity_poly.type
_entity_poly.pdbx_seq_one_letter_code
_entity_poly.pdbx_strand_id
1 'polypeptide(L)'
;MNFRPSRRLGYALPLAALIVAGCQEPQDTVVHKVPDVGVVTLQNEDVLLSSDLPGRTSAYRVAEVRPQVSGIIQKRFFNEGAQVSKGQQLYQIDPASYQAAVEKAQANLDTTRNLAERYKRLVESKAISRQQYDDADANFRQAAAELKMARINLEYTRVLAPISGRISRSNITEGALVTTGQVDALASINQLDPIYVDVTQASTEMLKLRREMASGQLTMAGPDQVQIRLTLEDGSAYELPGALKFSEVTVDPSTGAVTLRAAFPNPNGILLPGMFVHARLTEGVRQQAILVPQQGITRDLKGQATALVVGADNKAELREVKTQRTLGNKWLIESGLKAGDRVITEGVQLARPGLSINPVPAKNLDANSAVVSATE
;
A
#
# COMPACT_ATOMS: atom_id res chain seq x y z
N MET A 1 -73.92 3.37 -37.86
CA MET A 1 -75.00 2.63 -37.16
C MET A 1 -75.24 3.31 -35.82
N ASN A 2 -76.30 4.10 -35.68
CA ASN A 2 -77.67 3.70 -35.27
C ASN A 2 -77.73 3.41 -33.77
N PHE A 3 -78.67 3.89 -32.96
CA PHE A 3 -79.69 4.95 -32.99
C PHE A 3 -80.22 4.97 -31.53
N ARG A 4 -80.59 6.12 -30.97
CA ARG A 4 -81.20 6.26 -29.62
C ARG A 4 -82.55 5.50 -29.53
N PRO A 5 -83.14 5.30 -28.33
CA PRO A 5 -84.12 6.28 -27.82
C PRO A 5 -84.24 6.37 -26.27
N SER A 6 -84.44 7.57 -25.69
CA SER A 6 -85.68 8.06 -25.01
C SER A 6 -85.92 7.48 -23.59
N ARG A 7 -86.45 8.17 -22.57
CA ARG A 7 -87.46 9.23 -22.51
C ARG A 7 -87.59 9.74 -21.04
N ARG A 8 -88.18 10.93 -20.92
CA ARG A 8 -88.39 11.82 -19.76
C ARG A 8 -89.42 11.31 -18.73
N LEU A 9 -89.34 11.78 -17.48
CA LEU A 9 -90.46 12.42 -16.75
C LEU A 9 -89.98 13.09 -15.45
N GLY A 10 -90.40 14.33 -15.20
CA GLY A 10 -90.21 15.03 -13.92
C GLY A 10 -91.54 15.27 -13.22
N TYR A 11 -91.51 15.58 -11.92
CA TYR A 11 -92.56 16.32 -11.20
C TYR A 11 -91.98 17.02 -9.97
N ALA A 12 -92.60 18.14 -9.64
CA ALA A 12 -92.22 19.17 -8.67
C ALA A 12 -92.75 18.91 -7.24
N LEU A 13 -92.10 19.57 -6.26
CA LEU A 13 -92.53 20.14 -4.94
C LEU A 13 -93.82 19.63 -4.24
N PRO A 14 -93.91 19.60 -2.87
CA PRO A 14 -93.55 20.76 -2.02
C PRO A 14 -93.01 20.53 -0.58
N LEU A 15 -92.32 21.58 -0.09
CA LEU A 15 -92.36 22.23 1.23
C LEU A 15 -92.76 21.43 2.49
N ALA A 16 -91.79 21.20 3.38
CA ALA A 16 -92.03 21.03 4.82
C ALA A 16 -90.89 21.70 5.62
N ALA A 17 -91.25 22.74 6.38
CA ALA A 17 -90.37 23.42 7.32
C ALA A 17 -90.23 22.57 8.59
N LEU A 18 -88.99 22.24 8.99
CA LEU A 18 -88.69 21.74 10.33
C LEU A 18 -87.46 22.45 10.92
N ILE A 19 -87.61 22.73 12.21
CA ILE A 19 -86.85 23.63 13.05
C ILE A 19 -85.60 22.92 13.62
N VAL A 20 -84.46 23.60 13.53
CA VAL A 20 -83.27 23.62 14.41
C VAL A 20 -82.98 22.40 15.31
N ALA A 21 -81.83 21.77 15.07
CA ALA A 21 -80.90 21.35 16.13
C ALA A 21 -79.48 21.25 15.52
N GLY A 22 -78.70 22.34 15.61
CA GLY A 22 -77.28 22.32 15.31
C GLY A 22 -76.53 21.61 16.44
N CYS A 23 -76.22 20.33 16.25
CA CYS A 23 -75.19 19.67 17.03
C CYS A 23 -73.83 20.13 16.52
N GLN A 24 -73.27 21.14 17.19
CA GLN A 24 -71.88 21.53 17.05
C GLN A 24 -71.06 20.52 17.88
N GLU A 25 -70.53 19.49 17.23
CA GLU A 25 -69.53 18.63 17.86
C GLU A 25 -68.33 19.50 18.26
N PRO A 26 -67.89 19.46 19.52
CA PRO A 26 -66.65 20.10 19.89
C PRO A 26 -65.54 19.39 19.12
N GLN A 27 -64.86 20.12 18.24
CA GLN A 27 -63.58 19.66 17.72
C GLN A 27 -62.66 19.51 18.92
N ASP A 28 -62.36 18.26 19.28
CA ASP A 28 -61.26 17.95 20.16
C ASP A 28 -60.04 18.71 19.65
N THR A 29 -59.55 19.64 20.47
CA THR A 29 -58.22 20.19 20.30
C THR A 29 -57.27 19.00 20.27
N VAL A 30 -56.76 18.67 19.09
CA VAL A 30 -55.72 17.66 18.92
C VAL A 30 -54.56 18.14 19.77
N VAL A 31 -54.41 17.55 20.96
CA VAL A 31 -53.24 17.77 21.80
C VAL A 31 -52.07 17.31 20.94
N HIS A 32 -51.27 18.25 20.46
CA HIS A 32 -50.04 17.94 19.74
C HIS A 32 -49.13 17.19 20.71
N LYS A 33 -49.20 15.85 20.68
CA LYS A 33 -48.32 14.99 21.45
C LYS A 33 -46.90 15.31 20.99
N VAL A 34 -46.12 15.87 21.90
CA VAL A 34 -44.69 16.15 21.66
C VAL A 34 -44.05 14.83 21.24
N PRO A 35 -43.41 14.76 20.05
CA PRO A 35 -42.88 13.50 19.55
C PRO A 35 -41.68 13.06 20.40
N ASP A 36 -41.65 11.77 20.72
CA ASP A 36 -40.52 11.14 21.40
C ASP A 36 -39.40 10.92 20.37
N VAL A 37 -38.17 11.32 20.71
CA VAL A 37 -36.99 11.16 19.85
C VAL A 37 -35.83 10.57 20.64
N GLY A 38 -35.15 9.59 20.05
CA GLY A 38 -33.99 8.93 20.65
C GLY A 38 -32.77 9.86 20.57
N VAL A 39 -32.13 10.13 21.70
CA VAL A 39 -30.95 10.99 21.80
C VAL A 39 -29.75 10.27 22.37
N VAL A 40 -28.58 10.71 21.94
CA VAL A 40 -27.27 10.35 22.50
C VAL A 40 -26.60 11.59 23.05
N THR A 41 -26.17 11.52 24.30
CA THR A 41 -25.36 12.58 24.91
C THR A 41 -23.90 12.35 24.56
N LEU A 42 -23.27 13.33 23.93
CA LEU A 42 -21.88 13.24 23.51
C LEU A 42 -20.94 13.38 24.69
N GLN A 43 -19.87 12.58 24.70
CA GLN A 43 -18.81 12.63 25.70
C GLN A 43 -17.46 12.86 25.00
N ASN A 44 -16.51 13.40 25.76
CA ASN A 44 -15.12 13.47 25.33
C ASN A 44 -14.51 12.07 25.49
N GLU A 45 -14.01 11.52 24.39
CA GLU A 45 -13.30 10.25 24.38
C GLU A 45 -11.90 10.47 23.80
N ASP A 46 -10.89 9.81 24.36
CA ASP A 46 -9.54 9.81 23.80
C ASP A 46 -9.45 8.70 22.77
N VAL A 47 -9.09 9.05 21.53
CA VAL A 47 -9.21 8.13 20.40
C VAL A 47 -7.88 7.99 19.69
N LEU A 48 -7.42 6.74 19.53
CA LEU A 48 -6.26 6.43 18.71
C LEU A 48 -6.64 6.56 17.23
N LEU A 49 -5.96 7.44 16.51
CA LEU A 49 -6.13 7.58 15.08
C LEU A 49 -5.16 6.65 14.36
N SER A 50 -5.70 5.85 13.45
CA SER A 50 -4.90 5.03 12.54
C SER A 50 -5.46 5.04 11.14
N SER A 51 -4.57 4.95 10.15
CA SER A 51 -4.93 4.74 8.75
C SER A 51 -4.43 3.38 8.30
N ASP A 52 -5.34 2.60 7.71
CA ASP A 52 -4.99 1.34 7.05
C ASP A 52 -4.70 1.61 5.58
N LEU A 53 -3.46 1.37 5.19
CA LEU A 53 -2.96 1.63 3.85
C LEU A 53 -2.73 0.28 3.14
N PRO A 54 -3.55 -0.09 2.15
CA PRO A 54 -3.35 -1.35 1.44
C PRO A 54 -2.05 -1.31 0.62
N GLY A 55 -1.35 -2.44 0.60
CA GLY A 55 -0.09 -2.57 -0.12
C GLY A 55 0.24 -3.99 -0.49
N ARG A 56 1.35 -4.14 -1.21
CA ARG A 56 1.93 -5.44 -1.56
C ARG A 56 3.39 -5.51 -1.15
N THR A 57 3.82 -6.66 -0.66
CA THR A 57 5.23 -6.91 -0.37
C THR A 57 6.04 -7.04 -1.66
N SER A 58 7.25 -6.53 -1.66
CA SER A 58 8.22 -6.66 -2.74
C SER A 58 9.62 -6.98 -2.18
N ALA A 59 10.41 -7.76 -2.92
CA ALA A 59 11.77 -8.09 -2.48
C ALA A 59 12.63 -6.82 -2.42
N TYR A 60 13.52 -6.74 -1.44
CA TYR A 60 14.38 -5.56 -1.29
C TYR A 60 15.37 -5.40 -2.45
N ARG A 61 15.89 -6.53 -2.91
CA ARG A 61 16.68 -6.63 -4.14
C ARG A 61 16.30 -7.90 -4.88
N VAL A 62 16.21 -7.78 -6.20
CA VAL A 62 16.03 -8.91 -7.12
C VAL A 62 17.27 -8.92 -8.02
N ALA A 63 17.95 -10.06 -8.10
CA ALA A 63 19.04 -10.25 -9.04
C ALA A 63 18.77 -11.48 -9.90
N GLU A 64 18.64 -11.24 -11.20
CA GLU A 64 18.52 -12.30 -12.18
C GLU A 64 19.90 -12.87 -12.51
N VAL A 65 20.02 -14.19 -12.38
CA VAL A 65 21.25 -14.91 -12.72
C VAL A 65 21.21 -15.25 -14.21
N ARG A 66 22.11 -14.65 -14.97
CA ARG A 66 22.19 -14.81 -16.44
C ARG A 66 23.58 -15.30 -16.85
N PRO A 67 23.68 -16.15 -17.89
CA PRO A 67 24.95 -16.63 -18.38
C PRO A 67 25.70 -15.49 -19.11
N GLN A 68 27.00 -15.38 -18.84
CA GLN A 68 27.89 -14.43 -19.51
C GLN A 68 28.76 -15.10 -20.59
N VAL A 69 28.70 -16.43 -20.66
CA VAL A 69 29.34 -17.27 -21.65
C VAL A 69 28.35 -18.34 -22.12
N SER A 70 28.52 -18.85 -23.33
CA SER A 70 27.64 -19.86 -23.92
C SER A 70 28.19 -21.26 -23.65
N GLY A 71 27.31 -22.25 -23.46
CA GLY A 71 27.72 -23.64 -23.28
C GLY A 71 26.63 -24.49 -22.65
N ILE A 72 26.92 -25.77 -22.43
CA ILE A 72 25.97 -26.71 -21.83
C ILE A 72 26.09 -26.63 -20.30
N ILE A 73 24.97 -26.58 -19.60
CA ILE A 73 24.94 -26.68 -18.13
C ILE A 73 25.31 -28.11 -17.74
N GLN A 74 26.47 -28.30 -17.11
CA GLN A 74 26.91 -29.60 -16.61
C GLN A 74 26.23 -29.97 -15.29
N LYS A 75 26.12 -29.00 -14.38
CA LYS A 75 25.63 -29.25 -13.03
C LYS A 75 25.03 -28.01 -12.37
N ARG A 76 24.02 -28.23 -11.52
CA ARG A 76 23.45 -27.25 -10.59
C ARG A 76 23.96 -27.52 -9.16
N PHE A 77 24.40 -26.47 -8.45
CA PHE A 77 25.02 -26.55 -7.12
C PHE A 77 24.15 -26.00 -5.98
N PHE A 78 22.87 -25.80 -6.22
CA PHE A 78 21.94 -25.32 -5.20
C PHE A 78 20.65 -26.13 -5.19
N ASN A 79 20.01 -26.15 -4.02
CA ASN A 79 18.65 -26.62 -3.86
C ASN A 79 17.68 -25.45 -4.10
N GLU A 80 16.65 -25.68 -4.89
CA GLU A 80 15.65 -24.65 -5.20
C GLU A 80 14.97 -24.15 -3.91
N GLY A 81 14.79 -22.84 -3.80
CA GLY A 81 14.22 -22.23 -2.59
C GLY A 81 15.21 -22.07 -1.41
N ALA A 82 16.46 -22.52 -1.54
CA ALA A 82 17.45 -22.37 -0.48
C ALA A 82 17.98 -20.94 -0.36
N GLN A 83 18.59 -20.64 0.78
CA GLN A 83 19.37 -19.43 0.97
C GLN A 83 20.75 -19.60 0.30
N VAL A 84 21.15 -18.62 -0.51
CA VAL A 84 22.46 -18.56 -1.16
C VAL A 84 23.23 -17.33 -0.71
N SER A 85 24.56 -17.44 -0.68
CA SER A 85 25.46 -16.34 -0.37
C SER A 85 26.03 -15.71 -1.63
N LYS A 86 26.31 -14.41 -1.60
CA LYS A 86 27.04 -13.72 -2.68
C LYS A 86 28.36 -14.44 -2.99
N GLY A 87 28.62 -14.70 -4.26
CA GLY A 87 29.81 -15.42 -4.73
C GLY A 87 29.71 -16.95 -4.67
N GLN A 88 28.62 -17.51 -4.13
CA GLN A 88 28.39 -18.96 -4.18
C GLN A 88 28.16 -19.42 -5.61
N GLN A 89 28.81 -20.52 -6.01
CA GLN A 89 28.60 -21.11 -7.32
C GLN A 89 27.21 -21.75 -7.41
N LEU A 90 26.46 -21.41 -8.46
CA LEU A 90 25.10 -21.87 -8.71
C LEU A 90 25.04 -22.90 -9.83
N TYR A 91 25.78 -22.66 -10.91
CA TYR A 91 25.87 -23.57 -12.06
C TYR A 91 27.31 -23.75 -12.52
N GLN A 92 27.59 -24.88 -13.16
CA GLN A 92 28.77 -25.08 -14.01
C GLN A 92 28.32 -25.17 -15.46
N ILE A 93 28.78 -24.24 -16.28
CA ILE A 93 28.77 -24.34 -17.74
C ILE A 93 30.01 -25.15 -18.15
N ASP A 94 29.90 -25.99 -19.18
CA ASP A 94 31.02 -26.78 -19.68
C ASP A 94 32.28 -25.92 -19.93
N PRO A 95 33.35 -26.11 -19.13
CA PRO A 95 34.53 -25.27 -19.23
C PRO A 95 35.53 -25.75 -20.30
N ALA A 96 35.31 -26.89 -20.98
CA ALA A 96 36.34 -27.53 -21.79
C ALA A 96 36.95 -26.61 -22.86
N SER A 97 36.12 -25.89 -23.63
CA SER A 97 36.59 -24.97 -24.67
C SER A 97 37.29 -23.73 -24.08
N TYR A 98 36.81 -23.24 -22.93
CA TYR A 98 37.37 -22.09 -22.22
C TYR A 98 38.71 -22.43 -21.57
N GLN A 99 38.84 -23.62 -21.00
CA GLN A 99 40.07 -24.15 -20.42
C GLN A 99 41.15 -24.29 -21.51
N ALA A 100 40.80 -24.88 -22.66
CA ALA A 100 41.71 -24.97 -23.81
C ALA A 100 42.13 -23.59 -24.34
N ALA A 101 41.23 -22.59 -24.33
CA ALA A 101 41.55 -21.22 -24.72
C ALA A 101 42.54 -20.55 -23.75
N VAL A 102 42.39 -20.78 -22.44
CA VAL A 102 43.36 -20.31 -21.43
C VAL A 102 44.72 -20.94 -21.64
N GLU A 103 44.78 -22.25 -21.86
CA GLU A 103 46.03 -22.98 -22.11
C GLU A 103 46.74 -22.47 -23.38
N LYS A 104 45.99 -22.27 -24.47
CA LYS A 104 46.51 -21.67 -25.71
C LYS A 104 47.08 -20.26 -25.47
N ALA A 105 46.33 -19.40 -24.76
CA ALA A 105 46.76 -18.03 -24.49
C ALA A 105 47.99 -17.99 -23.55
N GLN A 106 48.07 -18.91 -22.59
CA GLN A 106 49.21 -19.04 -21.69
C GLN A 106 50.49 -19.43 -22.47
N ALA A 107 50.41 -20.40 -23.38
CA ALA A 107 51.55 -20.79 -24.21
C ALA A 107 52.04 -19.64 -25.11
N ASN A 108 51.12 -18.84 -25.66
CA ASN A 108 51.47 -17.64 -26.43
C ASN A 108 52.15 -16.57 -25.57
N LEU A 109 51.65 -16.34 -24.34
CA LEU A 109 52.27 -15.43 -23.39
C LEU A 109 53.69 -15.85 -23.05
N ASP A 110 53.92 -17.14 -22.78
CA ASP A 110 55.24 -17.64 -22.44
C ASP A 110 56.24 -17.46 -23.60
N THR A 111 55.76 -17.69 -24.84
CA THR A 111 56.56 -17.49 -26.05
C THR A 111 56.95 -16.02 -26.25
N THR A 112 55.98 -15.11 -26.17
CA THR A 112 56.20 -13.65 -26.36
C THR A 112 57.00 -13.04 -25.22
N ARG A 113 56.78 -13.49 -23.97
CA ARG A 113 57.56 -13.10 -22.79
C ARG A 113 59.04 -13.44 -22.97
N ASN A 114 59.35 -14.69 -23.33
CA ASN A 114 60.73 -15.13 -23.53
C ASN A 114 61.43 -14.32 -24.62
N LEU A 115 60.70 -13.95 -25.70
CA LEU A 115 61.22 -13.10 -26.76
C LEU A 115 61.49 -11.67 -26.27
N ALA A 116 60.53 -11.04 -25.59
CA ALA A 116 60.65 -9.69 -25.06
C ALA A 116 61.79 -9.58 -24.03
N GLU A 117 61.91 -10.54 -23.10
CA GLU A 117 62.99 -10.59 -22.11
C GLU A 117 64.37 -10.77 -22.77
N ARG A 118 64.45 -11.59 -23.83
CA ARG A 118 65.68 -11.73 -24.61
C ARG A 118 66.02 -10.43 -25.33
N TYR A 119 65.06 -9.79 -25.98
CA TYR A 119 65.26 -8.55 -26.74
C TYR A 119 65.62 -7.38 -25.83
N LYS A 120 65.08 -7.33 -24.61
CA LYS A 120 65.49 -6.37 -23.59
C LYS A 120 67.00 -6.42 -23.30
N ARG A 121 67.56 -7.63 -23.13
CA ARG A 121 69.01 -7.80 -22.93
C ARG A 121 69.82 -7.43 -24.18
N LEU A 122 69.30 -7.72 -25.37
CA LEU A 122 69.99 -7.43 -26.64
C LEU A 122 69.96 -5.94 -27.01
N VAL A 123 68.91 -5.20 -26.66
CA VAL A 123 68.84 -3.76 -26.94
C VAL A 123 69.76 -2.98 -26.00
N GLU A 124 69.93 -3.44 -24.75
CA GLU A 124 70.90 -2.88 -23.78
C GLU A 124 72.35 -2.99 -24.30
N SER A 125 72.69 -4.10 -24.95
CA SER A 125 73.99 -4.30 -25.61
C SER A 125 74.07 -3.75 -27.04
N LYS A 126 73.03 -3.04 -27.52
CA LYS A 126 72.91 -2.48 -28.88
C LYS A 126 73.01 -3.53 -30.01
N ALA A 127 72.68 -4.79 -29.73
CA ALA A 127 72.68 -5.88 -30.71
C ALA A 127 71.43 -5.91 -31.61
N ILE A 128 70.37 -5.20 -31.23
CA ILE A 128 69.12 -5.04 -32.00
C ILE A 128 68.66 -3.58 -31.96
N SER A 129 67.71 -3.21 -32.83
CA SER A 129 67.11 -1.86 -32.82
C SER A 129 66.13 -1.70 -31.65
N ARG A 130 65.92 -0.45 -31.19
CA ARG A 130 64.90 -0.15 -30.18
C ARG A 130 63.51 -0.52 -30.65
N GLN A 131 63.19 -0.24 -31.91
CA GLN A 131 61.92 -0.62 -32.53
C GLN A 131 61.65 -2.13 -32.42
N GLN A 132 62.65 -2.99 -32.68
CA GLN A 132 62.47 -4.44 -32.55
C GLN A 132 62.15 -4.86 -31.11
N TYR A 133 62.76 -4.21 -30.12
CA TYR A 133 62.40 -4.43 -28.72
C TYR A 133 60.99 -3.94 -28.40
N ASP A 134 60.64 -2.73 -28.84
CA ASP A 134 59.33 -2.12 -28.60
C ASP A 134 58.20 -2.97 -29.21
N ASP A 135 58.40 -3.52 -30.41
CA ASP A 135 57.46 -4.45 -31.06
C ASP A 135 57.31 -5.76 -30.28
N ALA A 136 58.42 -6.33 -29.77
CA ALA A 136 58.39 -7.54 -28.95
C ALA A 136 57.70 -7.32 -27.60
N ASP A 137 57.94 -6.18 -26.95
CA ASP A 137 57.29 -5.80 -25.69
C ASP A 137 55.79 -5.54 -25.90
N ALA A 138 55.41 -4.88 -27.00
CA ALA A 138 54.01 -4.70 -27.37
C ALA A 138 53.29 -6.05 -27.58
N ASN A 139 53.90 -6.98 -28.30
CA ASN A 139 53.35 -8.34 -28.49
C ASN A 139 53.22 -9.12 -27.17
N PHE A 140 54.19 -8.99 -26.27
CA PHE A 140 54.09 -9.57 -24.92
C PHE A 140 52.90 -8.99 -24.13
N ARG A 141 52.71 -7.66 -24.15
CA ARG A 141 51.58 -7.01 -23.49
C ARG A 141 50.24 -7.43 -24.11
N GLN A 142 50.17 -7.59 -25.43
CA GLN A 142 48.98 -8.10 -26.11
C GLN A 142 48.64 -9.53 -25.66
N ALA A 143 49.62 -10.44 -25.67
CA ALA A 143 49.40 -11.82 -25.23
C ALA A 143 48.96 -11.89 -23.76
N ALA A 144 49.46 -10.99 -22.90
CA ALA A 144 49.03 -10.91 -21.51
C ALA A 144 47.55 -10.47 -21.38
N ALA A 145 47.11 -9.53 -22.21
CA ALA A 145 45.71 -9.12 -22.27
C ALA A 145 44.79 -10.24 -22.80
N GLU A 146 45.22 -10.98 -23.81
CA GLU A 146 44.51 -12.13 -24.37
C GLU A 146 44.32 -13.23 -23.32
N LEU A 147 45.37 -13.57 -22.56
CA LEU A 147 45.28 -14.52 -21.44
C LEU A 147 44.31 -14.04 -20.36
N LYS A 148 44.34 -12.75 -20.03
CA LYS A 148 43.40 -12.17 -19.04
C LYS A 148 41.96 -12.33 -19.51
N MET A 149 41.66 -12.06 -20.78
CA MET A 149 40.33 -12.25 -21.36
C MET A 149 39.90 -13.73 -21.32
N ALA A 150 40.79 -14.66 -21.69
CA ALA A 150 40.50 -16.09 -21.63
C ALA A 150 40.19 -16.56 -20.20
N ARG A 151 40.93 -16.06 -19.20
CA ARG A 151 40.69 -16.37 -17.77
C ARG A 151 39.34 -15.84 -17.28
N ILE A 152 38.96 -14.62 -17.68
CA ILE A 152 37.64 -14.04 -17.34
C ILE A 152 36.52 -14.92 -17.92
N ASN A 153 36.64 -15.33 -19.19
CA ASN A 153 35.65 -16.21 -19.81
C ASN A 153 35.57 -17.58 -19.10
N LEU A 154 36.70 -18.14 -18.70
CA LEU A 154 36.73 -19.37 -17.90
C LEU A 154 36.07 -19.17 -16.53
N GLU A 155 36.28 -18.04 -15.87
CA GLU A 155 35.63 -17.72 -14.60
C GLU A 155 34.11 -17.63 -14.77
N TYR A 156 33.61 -17.03 -15.86
CA TYR A 156 32.19 -16.97 -16.18
C TYR A 156 31.52 -18.32 -16.45
N THR A 157 32.30 -19.38 -16.70
CA THR A 157 31.73 -20.75 -16.75
C THR A 157 31.20 -21.19 -15.38
N ARG A 158 31.75 -20.63 -14.30
CA ARG A 158 31.23 -20.78 -12.94
C ARG A 158 30.23 -19.65 -12.70
N VAL A 159 28.96 -19.96 -12.84
CA VAL A 159 27.91 -18.95 -12.64
C VAL A 159 27.74 -18.72 -11.14
N LEU A 160 28.14 -17.54 -10.64
CA LEU A 160 28.10 -17.19 -9.23
C LEU A 160 26.87 -16.35 -8.88
N ALA A 161 26.44 -16.41 -7.62
CA ALA A 161 25.39 -15.56 -7.07
C ALA A 161 25.83 -14.08 -6.96
N PRO A 162 25.19 -13.13 -7.64
CA PRO A 162 25.56 -11.70 -7.56
C PRO A 162 25.21 -11.05 -6.21
N ILE A 163 24.19 -11.55 -5.51
CA ILE A 163 23.75 -11.10 -4.19
C ILE A 163 23.44 -12.31 -3.29
N SER A 164 23.43 -12.09 -1.97
CA SER A 164 22.89 -13.06 -1.02
C SER A 164 21.37 -12.95 -0.96
N GLY A 165 20.67 -14.08 -0.83
CA GLY A 165 19.21 -14.10 -0.78
C GLY A 165 18.65 -15.50 -0.95
N ARG A 166 17.33 -15.60 -1.09
CA ARG A 166 16.65 -16.84 -1.40
C ARG A 166 16.59 -17.02 -2.92
N ILE A 167 17.10 -18.15 -3.40
CA ILE A 167 17.09 -18.47 -4.84
C ILE A 167 15.76 -19.10 -5.24
N SER A 168 15.24 -18.72 -6.41
CA SER A 168 14.03 -19.29 -6.99
C SER A 168 14.28 -20.72 -7.49
N ARG A 169 13.24 -21.32 -8.08
CA ARG A 169 13.43 -22.48 -8.95
C ARG A 169 14.40 -22.16 -10.09
N SER A 170 15.04 -23.20 -10.61
CA SER A 170 15.83 -23.11 -11.83
C SER A 170 14.89 -23.11 -13.04
N ASN A 171 15.05 -22.15 -13.94
CA ASN A 171 14.31 -22.12 -15.20
C ASN A 171 14.93 -23.05 -16.26
N ILE A 172 16.16 -23.51 -16.02
CA ILE A 172 16.94 -24.35 -16.92
C ILE A 172 17.39 -25.62 -16.18
N THR A 173 17.49 -26.75 -16.87
CA THR A 173 17.94 -28.03 -16.31
C THR A 173 19.38 -28.36 -16.71
N GLU A 174 19.98 -29.33 -16.02
CA GLU A 174 21.26 -29.91 -16.44
C GLU A 174 21.13 -30.50 -17.86
N GLY A 175 22.17 -30.36 -18.67
CA GLY A 175 22.20 -30.74 -20.08
C GLY A 175 21.65 -29.70 -21.05
N ALA A 176 21.04 -28.62 -20.58
CA ALA A 176 20.54 -27.56 -21.45
C ALA A 176 21.67 -26.65 -21.97
N LEU A 177 21.54 -26.20 -23.22
CA LEU A 177 22.41 -25.19 -23.82
C LEU A 177 21.95 -23.79 -23.39
N VAL A 178 22.89 -22.99 -22.89
CA VAL A 178 22.68 -21.57 -22.57
C VAL A 178 23.53 -20.70 -23.48
N THR A 179 23.05 -19.48 -23.75
CA THR A 179 23.72 -18.52 -24.63
C THR A 179 23.95 -17.19 -23.95
N THR A 180 25.07 -16.55 -24.29
CA THR A 180 25.42 -15.22 -23.77
C THR A 180 24.36 -14.21 -24.22
N GLY A 181 23.81 -13.44 -23.28
CA GLY A 181 22.81 -12.40 -23.59
C GLY A 181 21.39 -12.92 -23.82
N GLN A 182 21.08 -14.18 -23.51
CA GLN A 182 19.70 -14.69 -23.57
C GLN A 182 18.74 -13.89 -22.68
N VAL A 183 17.48 -13.77 -23.12
CA VAL A 183 16.41 -13.01 -22.44
C VAL A 183 15.90 -13.75 -21.19
N ASP A 184 15.97 -15.07 -21.14
CA ASP A 184 15.52 -15.84 -19.98
C ASP A 184 16.63 -15.99 -18.95
N ALA A 185 16.34 -15.64 -17.69
CA ALA A 185 17.25 -15.86 -16.57
C ALA A 185 17.32 -17.34 -16.19
N LEU A 186 18.49 -17.81 -15.73
CA LEU A 186 18.68 -19.19 -15.23
C LEU A 186 17.92 -19.40 -13.92
N ALA A 187 18.01 -18.42 -13.02
CA ALA A 187 17.31 -18.34 -11.76
C ALA A 187 17.23 -16.87 -11.32
N SER A 188 16.41 -16.57 -10.31
CA SER A 188 16.37 -15.27 -9.65
C SER A 188 16.71 -15.42 -8.17
N ILE A 189 17.47 -14.47 -7.63
CA ILE A 189 17.80 -14.39 -6.21
C ILE A 189 17.09 -13.18 -5.63
N ASN A 190 16.26 -13.42 -4.63
CA ASN A 190 15.50 -12.39 -3.94
C ASN A 190 16.10 -12.17 -2.55
N GLN A 191 16.54 -10.94 -2.26
CA GLN A 191 16.86 -10.53 -0.90
C GLN A 191 15.55 -10.24 -0.16
N LEU A 192 15.23 -11.07 0.83
CA LEU A 192 13.97 -11.00 1.58
C LEU A 192 14.09 -10.28 2.93
N ASP A 193 15.30 -10.00 3.40
CA ASP A 193 15.54 -9.25 4.63
C ASP A 193 16.49 -8.06 4.37
N PRO A 194 16.05 -6.82 4.62
CA PRO A 194 14.66 -6.43 4.88
C PRO A 194 13.75 -6.73 3.66
N ILE A 195 12.43 -6.58 3.82
CA ILE A 195 11.45 -6.64 2.72
C ILE A 195 10.79 -5.28 2.53
N TYR A 196 10.41 -4.95 1.30
CA TYR A 196 9.63 -3.75 1.00
C TYR A 196 8.14 -4.04 1.02
N VAL A 197 7.37 -3.00 1.32
CA VAL A 197 5.92 -2.96 1.17
C VAL A 197 5.59 -1.70 0.37
N ASP A 198 5.07 -1.92 -0.82
CA ASP A 198 4.66 -0.87 -1.74
C ASP A 198 3.18 -0.57 -1.51
N VAL A 199 2.89 0.67 -1.09
CA VAL A 199 1.59 1.16 -0.66
C VAL A 199 1.12 2.23 -1.63
N THR A 200 -0.03 2.03 -2.27
CA THR A 200 -0.57 2.99 -3.23
C THR A 200 -1.61 3.88 -2.57
N GLN A 201 -1.44 5.20 -2.66
CA GLN A 201 -2.33 6.20 -2.06
C GLN A 201 -2.68 7.34 -3.03
N ALA A 202 -3.83 7.96 -2.83
CA ALA A 202 -4.18 9.18 -3.57
C ALA A 202 -3.22 10.32 -3.21
N SER A 203 -2.82 11.13 -4.19
CA SER A 203 -1.95 12.29 -3.97
C SER A 203 -2.50 13.28 -2.93
N THR A 204 -3.82 13.42 -2.82
CA THR A 204 -4.48 14.26 -1.81
C THR A 204 -4.28 13.75 -0.38
N GLU A 205 -4.37 12.42 -0.17
CA GLU A 205 -4.12 11.80 1.13
C GLU A 205 -2.64 11.87 1.50
N MET A 206 -1.74 11.73 0.53
CA MET A 206 -0.30 11.91 0.76
C MET A 206 0.03 13.35 1.22
N LEU A 207 -0.58 14.36 0.60
CA LEU A 207 -0.42 15.76 1.03
C LEU A 207 -0.97 16.01 2.44
N LYS A 208 -2.04 15.31 2.83
CA LYS A 208 -2.58 15.36 4.19
C LYS A 208 -1.62 14.70 5.18
N LEU A 209 -1.12 13.51 4.84
CA LEU A 209 -0.15 12.79 5.65
C LEU A 209 1.14 13.58 5.89
N ARG A 210 1.64 14.27 4.86
CA ARG A 210 2.79 15.19 4.99
C ARG A 210 2.52 16.37 5.94
N ARG A 211 1.30 16.91 5.92
CA ARG A 211 0.90 17.98 6.86
C ARG A 211 0.82 17.46 8.29
N GLU A 212 0.33 16.23 8.49
CA GLU A 212 0.25 15.56 9.79
C GLU A 212 1.64 15.19 10.34
N MET A 213 2.60 14.84 9.47
CA MET A 213 4.03 14.72 9.84
C MET A 213 4.60 16.04 10.34
N ALA A 214 4.42 17.11 9.55
CA ALA A 214 4.97 18.43 9.87
C ALA A 214 4.38 19.04 11.14
N SER A 215 3.15 18.68 11.49
CA SER A 215 2.50 19.10 12.75
C SER A 215 2.92 18.27 13.96
N GLY A 216 3.75 17.23 13.78
CA GLY A 216 4.25 16.38 14.86
C GLY A 216 3.24 15.38 15.41
N GLN A 217 2.16 15.11 14.66
CA GLN A 217 1.08 14.20 15.10
C GLN A 217 1.44 12.73 14.91
N LEU A 218 2.44 12.40 14.08
CA LEU A 218 2.82 11.03 13.76
C LEU A 218 3.98 10.50 14.61
N THR A 219 3.94 9.20 14.91
CA THR A 219 5.07 8.51 15.55
C THR A 219 6.21 8.32 14.55
N MET A 220 7.31 9.04 14.76
CA MET A 220 8.47 9.00 13.88
C MET A 220 9.36 7.78 14.20
N ALA A 221 9.79 7.05 13.16
CA ALA A 221 10.81 6.01 13.23
C ALA A 221 12.24 6.55 12.99
N GLY A 222 12.36 7.79 12.53
CA GLY A 222 13.62 8.48 12.22
C GLY A 222 13.37 9.79 11.46
N PRO A 223 14.41 10.49 10.99
CA PRO A 223 14.25 11.66 10.14
C PRO A 223 13.48 11.29 8.86
N ASP A 224 12.34 11.96 8.62
CA ASP A 224 11.42 11.70 7.50
C ASP A 224 10.93 10.25 7.37
N GLN A 225 10.94 9.49 8.48
CA GLN A 225 10.47 8.12 8.54
C GLN A 225 9.38 7.99 9.57
N VAL A 226 8.28 7.35 9.18
CA VAL A 226 7.13 7.14 10.05
C VAL A 226 7.03 5.66 10.39
N GLN A 227 6.83 5.37 11.67
CA GLN A 227 6.68 4.01 12.15
C GLN A 227 5.34 3.45 11.68
N ILE A 228 5.37 2.27 11.08
CA ILE A 228 4.16 1.58 10.63
C ILE A 228 4.15 0.14 11.13
N ARG A 229 2.96 -0.38 11.38
CA ARG A 229 2.73 -1.80 11.65
C ARG A 229 2.08 -2.44 10.45
N LEU A 230 2.13 -3.76 10.38
CA LEU A 230 1.59 -4.50 9.26
C LEU A 230 0.59 -5.53 9.75
N THR A 231 -0.54 -5.62 9.06
CA THR A 231 -1.54 -6.66 9.23
C THR A 231 -1.52 -7.54 7.99
N LEU A 232 -1.36 -8.85 8.22
CA LEU A 232 -1.30 -9.87 7.18
C LEU A 232 -2.69 -10.15 6.61
N GLU A 233 -2.73 -10.89 5.50
CA GLU A 233 -3.97 -11.23 4.79
C GLU A 233 -4.96 -12.07 5.62
N ASP A 234 -4.47 -12.82 6.61
CA ASP A 234 -5.27 -13.60 7.55
C ASP A 234 -5.81 -12.76 8.72
N GLY A 235 -5.51 -11.45 8.75
CA GLY A 235 -5.88 -10.54 9.82
C GLY A 235 -4.92 -10.52 11.02
N SER A 236 -3.89 -11.37 11.02
CA SER A 236 -2.89 -11.38 12.09
C SER A 236 -1.95 -10.16 11.99
N ALA A 237 -1.44 -9.71 13.13
CA ALA A 237 -0.48 -8.61 13.18
C ALA A 237 0.95 -9.14 12.99
N TYR A 238 1.73 -8.47 12.15
CA TYR A 238 3.16 -8.72 12.04
C TYR A 238 3.89 -8.11 13.25
N GLU A 239 4.76 -8.89 13.88
CA GLU A 239 5.39 -8.56 15.16
C GLU A 239 6.34 -7.36 15.07
N LEU A 240 7.10 -7.26 13.97
CA LEU A 240 8.16 -6.26 13.84
C LEU A 240 7.63 -5.00 13.15
N PRO A 241 7.85 -3.80 13.74
CA PRO A 241 7.48 -2.55 13.09
C PRO A 241 8.39 -2.29 11.88
N GLY A 242 7.82 -1.60 10.89
CA GLY A 242 8.52 -1.11 9.73
C GLY A 242 8.69 0.40 9.74
N ALA A 243 9.47 0.89 8.78
CA ALA A 243 9.67 2.31 8.55
C ALA A 243 9.17 2.69 7.15
N LEU A 244 8.17 3.57 7.10
CA LEU A 244 7.67 4.17 5.87
C LEU A 244 8.59 5.33 5.47
N LYS A 245 9.14 5.28 4.25
CA LYS A 245 9.97 6.35 3.69
C LYS A 245 9.19 7.12 2.63
N PHE A 246 9.22 8.45 2.71
CA PHE A 246 8.55 9.35 1.75
C PHE A 246 9.45 9.77 0.58
N SER A 247 10.58 9.10 0.38
CA SER A 247 11.65 9.51 -0.54
C SER A 247 11.42 9.09 -2.00
N GLU A 248 10.52 8.16 -2.27
CA GLU A 248 10.12 7.77 -3.64
C GLU A 248 8.71 8.32 -3.90
N VAL A 249 8.60 9.35 -4.74
CA VAL A 249 7.32 10.01 -5.04
C VAL A 249 7.21 10.20 -6.55
N THR A 250 7.12 9.10 -7.28
CA THR A 250 6.64 9.15 -8.66
C THR A 250 5.11 9.06 -8.61
N VAL A 251 4.44 10.12 -9.07
CA VAL A 251 3.00 10.11 -9.27
C VAL A 251 2.72 9.38 -10.58
N ASP A 252 1.81 8.42 -10.57
CA ASP A 252 1.27 7.86 -11.80
C ASP A 252 0.35 8.90 -12.46
N PRO A 253 0.69 9.45 -13.65
CA PRO A 253 -0.10 10.49 -14.30
C PRO A 253 -1.46 9.99 -14.78
N SER A 254 -1.67 8.68 -14.92
CA SER A 254 -2.94 8.11 -15.36
C SER A 254 -3.97 8.01 -14.24
N THR A 255 -3.52 7.73 -13.01
CA THR A 255 -4.41 7.50 -11.85
C THR A 255 -4.33 8.61 -10.79
N GLY A 256 -3.29 9.46 -10.84
CA GLY A 256 -3.02 10.47 -9.80
C GLY A 256 -2.58 9.87 -8.46
N ALA A 257 -2.26 8.57 -8.45
CA ALA A 257 -1.82 7.83 -7.28
C ALA A 257 -0.30 7.93 -7.08
N VAL A 258 0.13 7.83 -5.84
CA VAL A 258 1.52 7.81 -5.40
C VAL A 258 1.81 6.47 -4.75
N THR A 259 2.90 5.83 -5.13
CA THR A 259 3.40 4.62 -4.46
C THR A 259 4.42 5.03 -3.39
N LEU A 260 4.09 4.75 -2.14
CA LEU A 260 4.98 4.90 -1.00
C LEU A 260 5.63 3.54 -0.71
N ARG A 261 6.90 3.56 -0.28
CA ARG A 261 7.64 2.34 0.03
C ARG A 261 8.03 2.31 1.51
N ALA A 262 7.64 1.26 2.19
CA ALA A 262 8.07 0.96 3.54
C ALA A 262 9.03 -0.21 3.58
N ALA A 263 9.97 -0.19 4.53
CA ALA A 263 10.89 -1.30 4.78
C ALA A 263 10.54 -1.97 6.11
N PHE A 264 10.42 -3.31 6.09
CA PHE A 264 10.20 -4.14 7.27
C PHE A 264 11.36 -5.13 7.43
N PRO A 265 11.91 -5.32 8.64
CA PRO A 265 12.78 -6.45 8.93
C PRO A 265 12.01 -7.76 8.70
N ASN A 266 12.66 -8.79 8.15
CA ASN A 266 12.03 -10.09 7.88
C ASN A 266 13.00 -11.25 8.14
N PRO A 267 13.55 -11.38 9.35
CA PRO A 267 14.60 -12.35 9.66
C PRO A 267 14.14 -13.81 9.51
N ASN A 268 12.85 -14.08 9.77
CA ASN A 268 12.27 -15.42 9.71
C ASN A 268 11.74 -15.77 8.30
N GLY A 269 11.78 -14.84 7.34
CA GLY A 269 11.28 -15.06 5.98
C GLY A 269 9.77 -15.35 5.91
N ILE A 270 8.99 -14.85 6.87
CA ILE A 270 7.53 -15.01 6.93
C ILE A 270 6.88 -14.19 5.82
N LEU A 271 7.37 -12.96 5.60
CA LEU A 271 6.89 -12.11 4.53
C LEU A 271 7.52 -12.59 3.21
N LEU A 272 6.67 -13.01 2.28
CA LEU A 272 7.05 -13.39 0.93
C LEU A 272 6.68 -12.27 -0.05
N PRO A 273 7.46 -12.03 -1.11
CA PRO A 273 7.11 -11.04 -2.13
C PRO A 273 5.78 -11.38 -2.82
N GLY A 274 4.95 -10.36 -3.03
CA GLY A 274 3.64 -10.48 -3.70
C GLY A 274 2.45 -10.65 -2.75
N MET A 275 2.67 -10.83 -1.45
CA MET A 275 1.60 -10.89 -0.45
C MET A 275 0.84 -9.56 -0.39
N PHE A 276 -0.48 -9.65 -0.21
CA PHE A 276 -1.30 -8.49 0.09
C PHE A 276 -1.29 -8.22 1.59
N VAL A 277 -1.08 -6.98 1.97
CA VAL A 277 -0.88 -6.57 3.36
C VAL A 277 -1.54 -5.21 3.60
N HIS A 278 -1.91 -4.95 4.84
CA HIS A 278 -2.38 -3.64 5.28
C HIS A 278 -1.33 -3.00 6.17
N ALA A 279 -0.73 -1.92 5.69
CA ALA A 279 0.16 -1.09 6.49
C ALA A 279 -0.68 -0.17 7.37
N ARG A 280 -0.69 -0.42 8.67
CA ARG A 280 -1.35 0.42 9.65
C ARG A 280 -0.40 1.52 10.11
N LEU A 281 -0.75 2.74 9.77
CA LEU A 281 -0.10 3.94 10.24
C LEU A 281 -0.80 4.44 11.51
N THR A 282 -0.05 4.67 12.58
CA THR A 282 -0.58 5.29 13.80
C THR A 282 -0.35 6.81 13.76
N GLU A 283 -1.43 7.58 13.80
CA GLU A 283 -1.46 9.05 13.69
C GLU A 283 -1.56 9.74 15.07
N GLY A 284 -1.27 9.01 16.14
CA GLY A 284 -1.32 9.51 17.52
C GLY A 284 -2.71 9.43 18.16
N VAL A 285 -2.79 9.92 19.40
CA VAL A 285 -4.04 9.96 20.19
C VAL A 285 -4.63 11.36 20.10
N ARG A 286 -5.88 11.45 19.64
CA ARG A 286 -6.64 12.68 19.72
C ARG A 286 -7.37 12.73 21.06
N GLN A 287 -6.91 13.63 21.92
CA GLN A 287 -7.55 13.88 23.20
C GLN A 287 -8.87 14.63 23.02
N GLN A 288 -9.84 14.33 23.89
CA GLN A 288 -11.14 15.02 23.94
C GLN A 288 -11.87 15.04 22.58
N ALA A 289 -11.81 13.92 21.86
CA ALA A 289 -12.53 13.78 20.60
C ALA A 289 -14.03 13.62 20.84
N ILE A 290 -14.83 14.25 19.98
CA ILE A 290 -16.28 14.08 19.95
C ILE A 290 -16.63 13.07 18.86
N LEU A 291 -17.13 11.90 19.27
CA LEU A 291 -17.62 10.87 18.37
C LEU A 291 -19.15 10.88 18.33
N VAL A 292 -19.72 10.97 17.14
CA VAL A 292 -21.17 10.98 16.93
C VAL A 292 -21.58 9.77 16.10
N PRO A 293 -22.56 8.96 16.52
CA PRO A 293 -23.09 7.87 15.71
C PRO A 293 -23.51 8.36 14.31
N GLN A 294 -23.21 7.57 13.27
CA GLN A 294 -23.52 7.96 11.89
C GLN A 294 -25.01 8.26 11.66
N GLN A 295 -25.90 7.60 12.41
CA GLN A 295 -27.34 7.78 12.35
C GLN A 295 -27.80 9.19 12.75
N GLY A 296 -27.00 9.93 13.53
CA GLY A 296 -27.32 11.29 13.99
C GLY A 296 -26.83 12.40 13.06
N ILE A 297 -26.12 12.06 11.98
CA ILE A 297 -25.56 13.01 11.03
C ILE A 297 -26.28 12.87 9.70
N THR A 298 -26.88 13.96 9.23
CA THR A 298 -27.48 14.07 7.90
C THR A 298 -26.64 15.00 7.02
N ARG A 299 -26.84 14.94 5.71
CA ARG A 299 -26.26 15.92 4.78
C ARG A 299 -27.37 16.74 4.14
N ASP A 300 -27.14 18.03 4.02
CA ASP A 300 -28.05 18.93 3.31
C ASP A 300 -27.91 18.79 1.78
N LEU A 301 -28.71 19.57 1.03
CA LEU A 301 -28.68 19.56 -0.44
C LEU A 301 -27.34 20.05 -1.03
N LYS A 302 -26.51 20.72 -0.24
CA LYS A 302 -25.17 21.19 -0.64
C LYS A 302 -24.06 20.19 -0.24
N GLY A 303 -24.43 19.09 0.41
CA GLY A 303 -23.50 18.06 0.91
C GLY A 303 -22.84 18.39 2.25
N GLN A 304 -23.21 19.50 2.90
CA GLN A 304 -22.71 19.89 4.22
C GLN A 304 -23.31 18.98 5.28
N ALA A 305 -22.49 18.55 6.24
CA ALA A 305 -22.97 17.70 7.32
C ALA A 305 -23.71 18.55 8.37
N THR A 306 -24.88 18.07 8.79
CA THR A 306 -25.72 18.71 9.80
C THR A 306 -26.16 17.70 10.85
N ALA A 307 -26.25 18.14 12.08
CA ALA A 307 -26.76 17.36 13.20
C ALA A 307 -27.98 18.06 13.80
N LEU A 308 -29.01 17.29 14.16
CA LEU A 308 -30.12 17.79 14.98
C LEU A 308 -29.77 17.53 16.44
N VAL A 309 -29.70 18.61 17.22
CA VAL A 309 -29.39 18.56 18.66
C VAL A 309 -30.55 19.08 19.48
N VAL A 310 -30.67 18.63 20.72
CA VAL A 310 -31.69 19.11 21.65
C VAL A 310 -31.13 20.25 22.49
N GLY A 311 -31.62 21.46 22.24
CA GLY A 311 -31.24 22.67 22.96
C GLY A 311 -31.73 22.72 24.42
N ALA A 312 -31.49 23.85 25.08
CA ALA A 312 -31.80 24.07 26.50
C ALA A 312 -33.31 24.02 26.83
N ASP A 313 -34.18 24.23 25.83
CA ASP A 313 -35.65 24.25 25.98
C ASP A 313 -36.33 22.96 25.48
N ASN A 314 -35.60 21.85 25.35
CA ASN A 314 -36.07 20.63 24.68
C ASN A 314 -36.62 20.89 23.27
N LYS A 315 -36.05 21.87 22.57
CA LYS A 315 -36.33 22.15 21.16
C LYS A 315 -35.22 21.57 20.29
N ALA A 316 -35.61 21.05 19.13
CA ALA A 316 -34.65 20.59 18.14
C ALA A 316 -33.96 21.79 17.47
N GLU A 317 -32.64 21.80 17.44
CA GLU A 317 -31.80 22.79 16.77
C GLU A 317 -31.01 22.10 15.67
N LEU A 318 -31.04 22.65 14.45
CA LEU A 318 -30.18 22.18 13.38
C LEU A 318 -28.84 22.89 13.50
N ARG A 319 -27.76 22.12 13.58
CA ARG A 319 -26.40 22.65 13.67
C ARG A 319 -25.56 22.11 12.52
N GLU A 320 -24.86 23.01 11.84
CA GLU A 320 -23.85 22.63 10.86
C GLU A 320 -22.63 22.05 11.59
N VAL A 321 -22.12 20.94 11.09
CA VAL A 321 -21.01 20.22 11.71
C VAL A 321 -19.96 19.88 10.67
N LYS A 322 -18.69 19.95 11.08
CA LYS A 322 -17.57 19.56 10.23
C LYS A 322 -17.10 18.17 10.64
N THR A 323 -17.40 17.18 9.81
CA THR A 323 -16.96 15.79 9.99
C THR A 323 -15.58 15.58 9.38
N GLN A 324 -14.65 14.94 10.08
CA GLN A 324 -13.30 14.68 9.55
C GLN A 324 -13.16 13.28 8.94
N ARG A 325 -13.49 12.23 9.70
CA ARG A 325 -13.38 10.83 9.26
C ARG A 325 -14.38 9.94 10.01
N THR A 326 -14.63 8.74 9.49
CA THR A 326 -15.38 7.71 10.20
C THR A 326 -14.43 6.84 11.03
N LEU A 327 -14.89 6.41 12.20
CA LEU A 327 -14.24 5.44 13.06
C LEU A 327 -15.28 4.38 13.44
N GLY A 328 -15.23 3.24 12.78
CA GLY A 328 -16.30 2.23 12.84
C GLY A 328 -17.65 2.82 12.42
N ASN A 329 -18.63 2.77 13.33
CA ASN A 329 -19.99 3.29 13.14
C ASN A 329 -20.20 4.73 13.67
N LYS A 330 -19.12 5.44 14.02
CA LYS A 330 -19.17 6.84 14.50
C LYS A 330 -18.41 7.78 13.54
N TRP A 331 -18.80 9.04 13.49
CA TRP A 331 -18.06 10.15 12.88
C TRP A 331 -17.19 10.85 13.93
N LEU A 332 -15.94 11.10 13.57
CA LEU A 332 -15.09 12.04 14.29
C LEU A 332 -15.43 13.47 13.86
N ILE A 333 -15.88 14.29 14.82
CA ILE A 333 -16.26 15.68 14.59
C ILE A 333 -15.05 16.60 14.81
N GLU A 334 -14.78 17.47 13.84
CA GLU A 334 -13.76 18.51 13.93
C GLU A 334 -14.30 19.77 14.63
N SER A 335 -15.51 20.19 14.27
CA SER A 335 -16.18 21.36 14.86
C SER A 335 -17.70 21.30 14.73
N GLY A 336 -18.40 22.05 15.59
CA GLY A 336 -19.85 22.21 15.57
C GLY A 336 -20.59 21.50 16.70
N LEU A 337 -19.98 20.51 17.36
CA LEU A 337 -20.56 19.82 18.51
C LEU A 337 -19.59 19.82 19.69
N LYS A 338 -20.14 19.78 20.90
CA LYS A 338 -19.40 19.79 22.16
C LYS A 338 -19.83 18.63 23.04
N ALA A 339 -18.99 18.27 24.01
CA ALA A 339 -19.37 17.34 25.06
C ALA A 339 -20.60 17.86 25.81
N GLY A 340 -21.53 16.97 26.12
CA GLY A 340 -22.82 17.28 26.74
C GLY A 340 -23.94 17.60 25.75
N ASP A 341 -23.65 17.83 24.46
CA ASP A 341 -24.69 18.00 23.45
C ASP A 341 -25.51 16.70 23.30
N ARG A 342 -26.82 16.83 23.17
CA ARG A 342 -27.76 15.71 22.97
C ARG A 342 -28.13 15.61 21.49
N VAL A 343 -27.50 14.70 20.75
CA VAL A 343 -27.75 14.49 19.31
C VAL A 343 -28.92 13.54 19.12
N ILE A 344 -29.84 13.87 18.23
CA ILE A 344 -30.98 13.03 17.87
C ILE A 344 -30.52 11.94 16.89
N THR A 345 -30.69 10.67 17.24
CA THR A 345 -30.32 9.50 16.41
C THR A 345 -31.50 8.63 16.00
N GLU A 346 -32.67 8.83 16.62
CA GLU A 346 -33.94 8.19 16.24
C GLU A 346 -35.05 9.20 16.12
N GLY A 347 -36.03 8.95 15.25
CA GLY A 347 -37.15 9.86 15.08
C GLY A 347 -36.77 11.18 14.40
N VAL A 348 -35.64 11.22 13.68
CA VAL A 348 -35.17 12.41 12.93
C VAL A 348 -36.24 12.94 11.98
N GLN A 349 -37.08 12.08 11.41
CA GLN A 349 -38.21 12.47 10.55
C GLN A 349 -39.31 13.25 11.29
N LEU A 350 -39.42 13.05 12.61
CA LEU A 350 -40.40 13.68 13.49
C LEU A 350 -39.86 14.98 14.11
N ALA A 351 -38.55 15.19 14.09
CA ALA A 351 -37.87 16.38 14.60
C ALA A 351 -37.68 17.42 13.49
N ARG A 352 -38.30 18.59 13.65
CA ARG A 352 -38.02 19.77 12.81
C ARG A 352 -37.35 20.86 13.63
N PRO A 353 -36.47 21.68 13.04
CA PRO A 353 -35.83 22.78 13.76
C PRO A 353 -36.88 23.70 14.41
N GLY A 354 -36.71 24.02 15.68
CA GLY A 354 -37.63 24.84 16.49
C GLY A 354 -38.80 24.09 17.13
N LEU A 355 -39.03 22.81 16.79
CA LEU A 355 -40.10 22.00 17.38
C LEU A 355 -39.71 21.53 18.78
N SER A 356 -40.65 21.59 19.73
CA SER A 356 -40.49 20.94 21.03
C SER A 356 -40.53 19.43 20.84
N ILE A 357 -39.58 18.72 21.45
CA ILE A 357 -39.40 17.27 21.35
C ILE A 357 -39.21 16.69 22.76
N ASN A 358 -39.56 15.42 22.95
CA ASN A 358 -39.33 14.73 24.20
C ASN A 358 -38.12 13.78 24.04
N PRO A 359 -36.95 14.13 24.61
CA PRO A 359 -35.74 13.34 24.43
C PRO A 359 -35.80 12.08 25.29
N VAL A 360 -35.75 10.92 24.66
CA VAL A 360 -35.60 9.61 25.31
C VAL A 360 -34.24 9.00 24.94
N PRO A 361 -33.59 8.19 25.78
CA PRO A 361 -32.35 7.51 25.40
C PRO A 361 -32.57 6.63 24.15
N ALA A 362 -31.68 6.77 23.16
CA ALA A 362 -31.74 5.96 21.94
C ALA A 362 -31.56 4.47 22.23
N LYS A 363 -32.30 3.62 21.52
CA LYS A 363 -32.30 2.15 21.65
C LYS A 363 -31.66 1.45 20.43
N ASN A 364 -31.39 2.19 19.35
CA ASN A 364 -30.87 1.72 18.06
C ASN A 364 -29.35 1.70 17.97
N LEU A 365 -28.65 1.93 19.08
CA LEU A 365 -27.21 1.91 19.15
C LEU A 365 -26.79 0.72 20.01
N ASP A 366 -26.25 -0.31 19.36
CA ASP A 366 -25.62 -1.41 20.06
C ASP A 366 -24.43 -0.87 20.86
N ALA A 367 -24.51 -0.96 22.18
CA ALA A 367 -23.53 -0.41 23.13
C ALA A 367 -22.14 -1.08 23.06
N ASN A 368 -21.89 -1.97 22.10
CA ASN A 368 -20.69 -2.82 22.06
C ASN A 368 -20.04 -2.95 20.68
N SER A 369 -20.10 -1.91 19.84
CA SER A 369 -19.22 -1.82 18.67
C SER A 369 -17.88 -1.23 19.09
N ALA A 370 -16.94 -2.11 19.42
CA ALA A 370 -15.61 -1.78 19.95
C ALA A 370 -14.88 -0.73 19.11
N VAL A 371 -14.85 0.51 19.59
CA VAL A 371 -13.72 1.40 19.36
C VAL A 371 -12.62 0.87 20.26
N VAL A 372 -11.48 0.48 19.70
CA VAL A 372 -10.31 0.07 20.49
C VAL A 372 -9.95 1.27 21.36
N SER A 373 -10.34 1.19 22.63
CA SER A 373 -10.04 2.17 23.65
C SER A 373 -8.52 2.13 23.84
N ALA A 374 -7.88 3.30 23.91
CA ALA A 374 -6.46 3.38 24.23
C ALA A 374 -6.24 3.03 25.72
N THR A 375 -6.30 1.74 26.06
CA THR A 375 -5.88 1.21 27.34
C THR A 375 -4.99 0.00 27.10
N GLU A 376 -3.71 0.20 27.45
CA GLU A 376 -2.51 -0.67 27.43
C GLU A 376 -1.81 -0.95 26.09
#